data_AF-A0A1H6CZK4-F1
#
_entry.id   AF-A0A1H6CZK4-F1
#
_cell.length_a   1.000
_cell.length_b   1.000
_cell.length_c   1.000
_cell.angle_alpha   90.00
_cell.angle_beta   90.00
_cell.angle_gamma   90.00
#
_symmetry.space_group_name_H-M   'P 1'
#
loop_
_entity.id
_entity.type
_entity.pdbx_description
1 polymer ?
#
loop_
_entity_poly.entity_id
_entity_poly.type
_entity_poly.pdbx_seq_one_letter_code
_entity_poly.pdbx_strand_id
1 'polypeptide(L)'
;MGGVGPEVWIATADGRDMVRADAIVVVRLDGERLTAQLRDESKQTVTLIDGVTGANPPADFHRRLVRTVAELAESSGAQLVRAVCDEKGWRWVTEPL
;
A
#
# COMPACT_ATOMS: atom_id res chain seq x y z
N MET A 1 -17.77 20.83 5.89
CA MET A 1 -16.30 20.98 5.86
C MET A 1 -15.72 19.60 5.57
N GLY A 2 -15.43 19.30 4.30
CA GLY A 2 -14.79 18.04 3.93
C GLY A 2 -13.33 18.13 4.35
N GLY A 3 -12.99 17.55 5.49
CA GLY A 3 -11.59 17.48 5.92
C GLY A 3 -10.80 16.83 4.80
N VAL A 4 -9.76 17.50 4.34
CA VAL A 4 -8.72 16.92 3.50
C VAL A 4 -8.05 15.88 4.39
N GLY A 5 -8.66 14.70 4.48
CA GLY A 5 -8.04 13.55 5.11
C GLY A 5 -6.69 13.34 4.41
N PRO A 6 -5.68 12.85 5.14
CA PRO A 6 -4.34 12.70 4.60
C PRO A 6 -4.38 11.99 3.25
N GLU A 7 -3.81 12.63 2.22
CA GLU A 7 -3.82 12.14 0.85
C GLU A 7 -2.71 11.11 0.66
N VAL A 8 -2.79 10.00 1.40
CA VAL A 8 -1.88 8.87 1.26
C VAL A 8 -2.45 7.92 0.21
N TRP A 9 -1.68 7.72 -0.84
CA TRP A 9 -1.97 6.84 -1.96
C TRP A 9 -1.01 5.65 -1.92
N ILE A 10 -1.47 4.50 -2.38
CA ILE A 10 -0.68 3.26 -2.44
C ILE A 10 -0.73 2.76 -3.88
N ALA A 11 0.43 2.59 -4.51
CA ALA A 11 0.53 2.03 -5.85
C ALA A 11 0.24 0.52 -5.85
N THR A 12 -0.43 0.04 -6.89
CA THR A 12 -0.63 -1.38 -7.15
C THR A 12 0.63 -2.04 -7.72
N ALA A 13 0.64 -3.37 -7.79
CA ALA A 13 1.79 -4.15 -8.25
C ALA A 13 2.23 -3.82 -9.69
N ASP A 14 1.28 -3.48 -10.55
CA ASP A 14 1.53 -3.10 -11.94
C ASP A 14 1.98 -1.65 -12.10
N GLY A 15 1.90 -0.85 -11.02
CA GLY A 15 2.33 0.55 -10.98
C GLY A 15 1.49 1.50 -11.84
N ARG A 16 0.38 1.05 -12.43
CA ARG A 16 -0.52 1.90 -13.24
C ARG A 16 -1.71 2.40 -12.44
N ASP A 17 -2.12 1.63 -11.44
CA ASP A 17 -3.22 1.99 -10.55
C ASP A 17 -2.70 2.46 -9.18
N MET A 18 -3.47 3.35 -8.55
CA MET A 18 -3.21 3.86 -7.21
C MET A 18 -4.51 3.83 -6.41
N VAL A 19 -4.44 3.37 -5.16
CA VAL A 19 -5.59 3.33 -4.25
C VAL A 19 -5.35 4.21 -3.04
N ARG A 20 -6.41 4.85 -2.54
CA ARG A 20 -6.32 5.64 -1.31
C ARG A 20 -6.16 4.73 -0.10
N ALA A 21 -5.25 5.08 0.79
CA ALA A 21 -5.02 4.31 2.01
C ALA A 21 -6.25 4.31 2.94
N ASP A 22 -7.02 5.41 3.00
CA ASP A 22 -8.26 5.49 3.81
C ASP A 22 -9.40 4.63 3.25
N ALA A 23 -9.31 4.24 1.98
CA ALA A 23 -10.27 3.35 1.36
C ALA A 23 -9.98 1.87 1.66
N ILE A 24 -8.78 1.53 2.15
CA ILE A 24 -8.41 0.15 2.46
C ILE A 24 -9.01 -0.27 3.81
N VAL A 25 -9.72 -1.39 3.82
CA VAL A 25 -10.31 -1.98 5.04
C VAL A 25 -9.63 -3.26 5.48
N VAL A 26 -9.01 -4.00 4.55
CA VAL A 26 -8.29 -5.24 4.85
C VAL A 26 -7.02 -5.29 4.01
N VAL A 27 -5.92 -5.68 4.63
CA VAL A 27 -4.67 -6.03 3.93
C VAL A 27 -4.37 -7.49 4.22
N ARG A 28 -4.17 -8.29 3.17
CA ARG A 28 -3.87 -9.72 3.26
C ARG A 28 -2.54 -10.00 2.59
N LEU A 29 -1.63 -10.59 3.35
CA LEU A 29 -0.41 -11.19 2.83
C LEU A 29 -0.64 -12.70 2.71
N ASP A 30 -0.56 -13.22 1.49
CA ASP A 30 -0.75 -14.63 1.14
C ASP A 30 0.48 -15.11 0.38
N GLY A 31 1.42 -15.74 1.10
CA GLY A 31 2.73 -16.07 0.56
C GLY A 31 3.46 -14.83 0.04
N GLU A 32 3.75 -14.82 -1.26
CA GLU A 32 4.47 -13.74 -1.94
C GLU A 32 3.55 -12.61 -2.41
N ARG A 33 2.23 -12.77 -2.28
CA ARG A 33 1.23 -11.84 -2.80
C ARG A 33 0.65 -10.98 -1.68
N LEU A 34 0.63 -9.66 -1.90
CA LEU A 34 -0.05 -8.73 -1.01
C LEU A 34 -1.27 -8.16 -1.72
N THR A 35 -2.43 -8.33 -1.10
CA THR A 35 -3.70 -7.80 -1.59
C THR A 35 -4.32 -6.86 -0.57
N ALA A 36 -5.02 -5.84 -1.06
CA ALA A 36 -5.77 -4.92 -0.23
C ALA A 36 -7.23 -4.90 -0.70
N GLN A 37 -8.14 -4.93 0.25
CA GLN A 37 -9.58 -4.82 0.01
C GLN A 37 -10.02 -3.40 0.29
N LEU A 38 -10.75 -2.82 -0.66
CA LEU A 38 -11.33 -1.49 -0.54
C LEU A 38 -12.71 -1.54 0.14
N ARG A 39 -13.08 -0.44 0.79
CA ARG A 39 -14.37 -0.23 1.47
C ARG A 39 -15.55 -0.03 0.52
N ASP A 40 -15.33 -0.16 -0.78
CA ASP A 40 -16.35 0.03 -1.82
C ASP A 40 -17.48 -1.00 -1.69
N GLU A 41 -18.67 -0.69 -2.23
CA GLU A 41 -19.83 -1.59 -2.24
C GLU A 41 -19.49 -2.95 -2.89
N SER A 42 -18.59 -2.92 -3.88
CA SER A 42 -18.14 -4.11 -4.60
C SER A 42 -17.05 -4.90 -3.86
N LYS A 43 -16.57 -4.43 -2.70
CA LYS A 43 -15.46 -5.05 -1.94
C LYS A 43 -14.25 -5.36 -2.81
N GLN A 44 -13.92 -4.44 -3.71
CA GLN A 44 -12.88 -4.64 -4.70
C GLN A 44 -11.54 -4.97 -4.02
N THR A 45 -10.90 -6.02 -4.51
CA THR A 45 -9.58 -6.43 -4.04
C THR A 45 -8.54 -6.03 -5.07
N VAL A 46 -7.59 -5.19 -4.66
CA VAL A 46 -6.46 -4.77 -5.49
C VAL A 46 -5.21 -5.52 -5.08
N THR A 47 -4.33 -5.74 -6.04
CA THR A 47 -3.05 -6.43 -5.80
C THR A 47 -1.96 -5.38 -5.65
N LEU A 48 -1.39 -5.28 -4.45
CA LEU A 48 -0.29 -4.36 -4.15
C LEU A 48 1.06 -4.98 -4.49
N ILE A 49 1.17 -6.30 -4.34
CA ILE A 49 2.30 -7.12 -4.78
C ILE A 49 1.73 -8.38 -5.44
N ASP A 50 2.14 -8.66 -6.66
CA ASP A 50 1.68 -9.82 -7.45
C ASP A 50 2.47 -11.10 -7.17
N GLY A 51 3.61 -11.01 -6.48
CA GLY A 51 4.48 -12.12 -6.10
C GLY A 51 5.42 -12.57 -7.23
N VAL A 52 5.37 -11.95 -8.41
CA VAL A 52 6.12 -12.39 -9.61
C VAL A 52 7.64 -12.22 -9.43
N THR A 53 8.08 -11.35 -8.53
CA THR A 53 9.50 -11.14 -8.24
C THR A 53 10.21 -12.34 -7.61
N GLY A 54 9.47 -13.37 -7.14
CA GLY A 54 10.03 -14.58 -6.53
C GLY A 54 10.79 -14.35 -5.21
N ALA A 55 10.63 -13.16 -4.63
CA ALA A 55 11.15 -12.81 -3.31
C ALA A 55 9.98 -12.81 -2.33
N ASN A 56 10.11 -13.55 -1.23
CA ASN A 56 9.08 -13.58 -0.21
C ASN A 56 9.14 -12.29 0.64
N PRO A 57 8.07 -11.47 0.69
CA PRO A 57 8.03 -10.32 1.58
C PRO A 57 8.10 -10.77 3.05
N PRO A 58 8.66 -9.93 3.94
CA PRO A 58 8.66 -10.21 5.38
C PRO A 58 7.26 -10.45 5.93
N ALA A 59 7.13 -11.29 6.97
CA ALA A 59 5.83 -11.57 7.60
C ALA A 59 5.13 -10.29 8.10
N ASP A 60 5.89 -9.30 8.59
CA ASP A 60 5.39 -8.01 9.06
C ASP A 60 5.23 -6.96 7.95
N PHE A 61 5.31 -7.34 6.66
CA PHE A 61 5.30 -6.38 5.56
C PHE A 61 3.98 -5.58 5.47
N HIS A 62 2.85 -6.24 5.74
CA HIS A 62 1.54 -5.58 5.87
C HIS A 62 1.49 -4.62 7.07
N ARG A 63 2.14 -4.95 8.19
CA ARG A 63 2.23 -4.06 9.36
C ARG A 63 3.10 -2.84 9.07
N ARG A 64 4.19 -3.01 8.32
CA ARG A 64 5.04 -1.89 7.88
C ARG A 64 4.25 -0.91 7.01
N LEU A 65 3.39 -1.40 6.12
CA LEU A 65 2.50 -0.54 5.33
C LEU A 65 1.60 0.30 6.23
N VAL A 66 0.89 -0.33 7.18
CA VAL A 66 -0.02 0.37 8.11
C VAL A 66 0.73 1.41 8.92
N ARG A 67 1.94 1.09 9.39
CA ARG A 67 2.80 2.03 10.11
C ARG A 67 3.19 3.22 9.23
N THR A 68 3.66 2.97 8.02
CA THR A 68 4.06 4.02 7.07
C THR A 68 2.87 4.91 6.70
N VAL A 69 1.69 4.33 6.46
CA VAL A 69 0.47 5.11 6.21
C VAL A 69 0.13 5.99 7.41
N ALA A 70 0.22 5.47 8.64
CA ALA A 70 -0.03 6.25 9.85
C ALA A 70 0.99 7.38 10.05
N GLU A 71 2.26 7.15 9.73
CA GLU A 71 3.30 8.18 9.78
C GLU A 71 3.07 9.29 8.73
N LEU A 72 2.68 8.92 7.51
CA LEU A 72 2.37 9.88 6.45
C LEU A 72 1.04 10.60 6.67
N ALA A 73 0.10 9.98 7.40
CA ALA A 73 -1.18 10.58 7.73
C ALA A 73 -1.07 11.84 8.60
N GLU A 74 0.01 11.92 9.39
CA GLU A 74 0.35 13.09 10.20
C GLU A 74 1.14 14.15 9.41
N SER A 75 1.52 13.84 8.17
CA SER A 75 2.28 14.74 7.29
C SER A 75 1.35 15.59 6.42
N SER A 76 1.74 16.84 6.19
CA SER A 76 1.01 17.74 5.29
C SER A 76 1.38 17.45 3.83
N GLY A 77 0.42 17.00 3.03
CA GLY A 77 0.54 16.86 1.58
C GLY A 77 0.22 15.46 1.05
N ALA A 78 0.05 15.35 -0.26
CA ALA A 78 -0.18 14.07 -0.92
C ALA A 78 1.10 13.24 -0.99
N GLN A 79 1.00 11.97 -0.61
CA GLN A 79 2.12 11.04 -0.53
C GLN A 79 1.77 9.74 -1.22
N LEU A 80 2.70 9.19 -2.00
CA LEU A 80 2.57 7.89 -2.64
C LEU A 80 3.47 6.88 -1.93
N VAL A 81 2.88 5.75 -1.55
CA VAL A 81 3.56 4.57 -1.03
C VAL A 81 3.59 3.50 -2.12
N ARG A 82 4.77 2.97 -2.45
CA ARG A 82 4.90 1.85 -3.39
C ARG A 82 5.79 0.75 -2.82
N ALA A 83 5.46 -0.49 -3.17
CA ALA A 83 6.31 -1.62 -2.86
C ALA A 83 7.46 -1.68 -3.87
N VAL A 84 8.69 -1.84 -3.38
CA VAL A 84 9.88 -2.06 -4.21
C VAL A 84 10.58 -3.31 -3.69
N CYS A 85 10.93 -4.21 -4.60
CA CYS A 85 11.81 -5.34 -4.33
C CYS A 85 13.18 -5.02 -4.94
N ASP A 86 14.21 -4.92 -4.11
CA ASP A 86 15.60 -4.80 -4.54
C ASP A 86 16.47 -5.91 -3.92
N GLU A 87 17.78 -5.84 -4.07
CA GLU A 87 18.73 -6.82 -3.53
C GLU A 87 18.64 -6.97 -1.99
N LYS A 88 18.09 -5.98 -1.28
CA LYS A 88 17.86 -6.01 0.18
C LYS A 88 16.47 -6.56 0.53
N GLY A 89 15.69 -6.98 -0.46
CA GLY A 89 14.34 -7.52 -0.35
C GLY A 89 13.25 -6.46 -0.48
N TRP A 90 12.05 -6.83 -0.01
CA TRP A 90 10.87 -5.99 -0.10
C TRP A 90 10.89 -4.82 0.90
N ARG A 91 10.65 -3.62 0.38
CA ARG A 91 10.47 -2.40 1.18
C ARG A 91 9.37 -1.50 0.63
N TRP A 92 8.79 -0.71 1.52
CA TRP A 92 7.90 0.38 1.16
C TRP A 92 8.73 1.64 0.91
N VAL A 93 8.50 2.28 -0.23
CA VAL A 93 9.11 3.57 -0.59
C VAL A 93 7.99 4.59 -0.61
N THR A 94 8.27 5.75 0.00
CA THR A 94 7.35 6.89 0.05
C THR A 94 7.91 8.01 -0.79
N GLU A 95 7.09 8.62 -1.63
CA GLU A 95 7.46 9.79 -2.43
C GLU A 95 6.34 10.82 -2.43
N PRO A 96 6.65 12.12 -2.43
CA PRO A 96 5.65 13.17 -2.57
C PRO A 96 5.04 13.14 -3.97
N LEU A 97 3.73 13.42 -4.05
CA LEU A 97 2.99 13.61 -5.29
C LEU A 97 3.07 15.06 -5.79
#